data_AF-A0A1V2IIN4-F1
#
_entry.id   AF-A0A1V2IIN4-F1
#
_cell.length_a   1.000
_cell.length_b   1.000
_cell.length_c   1.000
_cell.angle_alpha   90.00
_cell.angle_beta   90.00
_cell.angle_gamma   90.00
#
_symmetry.space_group_name_H-M   'P 1'
#
loop_
_entity.id
_entity.type
_entity.pdbx_description
1 polymer ?
#
loop_
_entity_poly.entity_id
_entity_poly.type
_entity_poly.pdbx_seq_one_letter_code
_entity_poly.pdbx_strand_id
1 'polypeptide(L)'
;MTSAPQWIERWSYVVTPLATLPTPETLNRPACMTRRVPPWRRTYRRLVPSRGGRGCCWYHGGDWHRVNATAIRLVAQAHAAGATGLDVGDHVVAAARAEGLSGWQLEALESLLVIEPVRIELGGDPADRWYDNGRHRVTAMLDAGVRRTIVGRLELLDPATGQPLRN
;
A
#
# COMPACT_ATOMS: atom_id res chain seq x y z
N MET A 1 33.05 -18.25 -1.15
CA MET A 1 32.11 -18.86 -2.10
C MET A 1 30.72 -18.53 -1.63
N THR A 2 30.08 -17.52 -2.22
CA THR A 2 28.70 -17.15 -1.91
C THR A 2 27.82 -18.14 -2.65
N SER A 3 27.09 -19.01 -1.92
CA SER A 3 26.07 -19.86 -2.54
C SER A 3 25.10 -18.98 -3.33
N ALA A 4 24.76 -19.41 -4.54
CA ALA A 4 23.73 -18.73 -5.33
C ALA A 4 22.44 -18.62 -4.50
N PRO A 5 21.69 -17.51 -4.62
CA PRO A 5 20.45 -17.33 -3.88
C PRO A 5 19.49 -18.47 -4.21
N GLN A 6 18.86 -19.03 -3.18
CA GLN A 6 17.96 -20.19 -3.30
C GLN A 6 16.60 -19.82 -3.92
N TRP A 7 16.34 -18.54 -4.17
CA TRP A 7 15.10 -18.01 -4.75
C TRP A 7 15.35 -16.71 -5.53
N ILE A 8 14.42 -16.37 -6.42
CA ILE A 8 14.32 -15.08 -7.10
C ILE A 8 13.14 -14.32 -6.51
N GLU A 9 13.34 -13.07 -6.10
CA GLU A 9 12.27 -12.20 -5.62
C GLU A 9 11.57 -11.50 -6.79
N ARG A 10 10.24 -11.60 -6.84
CA ARG A 10 9.41 -10.83 -7.77
C ARG A 10 8.46 -9.93 -7.01
N TRP A 11 8.69 -8.63 -7.13
CA TRP A 11 7.78 -7.61 -6.62
C TRP A 11 6.68 -7.28 -7.64
N SER A 12 5.48 -7.06 -7.15
CA SER A 12 4.36 -6.53 -7.93
C SER A 12 3.49 -5.60 -7.09
N TYR A 13 2.83 -4.66 -7.76
CA TYR A 13 1.92 -3.70 -7.13
C TYR A 13 0.50 -3.96 -7.58
N VAL A 14 -0.37 -4.32 -6.64
CA VAL A 14 -1.77 -4.68 -6.94
C VAL A 14 -2.75 -3.69 -6.34
N VAL A 15 -3.72 -3.27 -7.14
CA VAL A 15 -4.84 -2.44 -6.67
C VAL A 15 -5.77 -3.32 -5.83
N THR A 16 -5.90 -2.99 -4.56
CA THR A 16 -6.68 -3.79 -3.59
C THR A 16 -7.80 -2.94 -2.97
N PRO A 17 -9.04 -3.43 -2.91
CA PRO A 17 -10.10 -2.80 -2.13
C PRO A 17 -9.72 -2.75 -0.65
N LEU A 18 -9.76 -1.57 -0.02
CA LEU A 18 -9.44 -1.43 1.40
C LEU A 18 -10.41 -2.20 2.31
N ALA A 19 -11.61 -2.51 1.81
CA ALA A 19 -12.60 -3.32 2.54
C ALA A 19 -12.19 -4.80 2.68
N THR A 20 -11.33 -5.31 1.80
CA THR A 20 -10.95 -6.73 1.76
C THR A 20 -9.64 -7.03 2.49
N LEU A 21 -8.94 -5.97 2.94
CA LEU A 21 -7.75 -6.11 3.75
C LEU A 21 -8.11 -6.53 5.18
N PRO A 22 -7.20 -7.23 5.89
CA PRO A 22 -7.37 -7.52 7.31
C PRO A 22 -7.69 -6.25 8.10
N THR A 23 -8.35 -6.39 9.25
CA THR A 23 -8.52 -5.25 10.14
C THR A 23 -7.16 -4.88 10.73
N PRO A 24 -6.69 -3.62 10.61
CA PRO A 24 -5.43 -3.23 11.24
C PRO A 24 -5.53 -3.41 12.76
N GLU A 25 -4.74 -4.34 13.30
CA GLU A 25 -4.67 -4.57 14.74
C GLU A 25 -3.86 -3.47 15.44
N THR A 26 -4.13 -3.26 16.73
CA THR A 26 -3.62 -2.13 17.51
C THR A 26 -2.28 -2.39 18.20
N LEU A 27 -1.43 -3.25 17.63
CA LEU A 27 -0.12 -3.55 18.22
C LEU A 27 0.72 -2.27 18.27
N ASN A 28 1.13 -1.89 19.49
CA ASN A 28 1.71 -0.60 19.87
C ASN A 28 0.73 0.56 19.62
N ARG A 29 0.01 1.06 20.64
CA ARG A 29 -1.14 1.98 20.54
C ARG A 29 -0.76 3.48 20.55
N PRO A 30 -0.29 4.12 19.46
CA PRO A 30 -0.40 5.57 19.38
C PRO A 30 -1.89 5.92 19.33
N ALA A 31 -2.27 7.07 19.91
CA ALA A 31 -3.67 7.50 20.00
C ALA A 31 -4.43 7.47 18.67
N CYS A 32 -3.72 7.60 17.54
CA CYS A 32 -4.28 7.54 16.19
C CYS A 32 -4.74 6.12 15.75
N MET A 33 -4.21 5.04 16.33
CA MET A 33 -4.60 3.65 16.04
C MET A 33 -5.65 3.09 17.01
N THR A 34 -5.84 3.73 18.16
CA THR A 34 -6.75 3.25 19.22
C THR A 34 -8.23 3.44 18.87
N ARG A 35 -8.55 4.40 17.99
CA ARG A 35 -9.93 4.76 17.66
C ARG A 35 -10.41 4.00 16.43
N ARG A 36 -10.93 2.78 16.62
CA ARG A 36 -11.61 2.05 15.52
C ARG A 36 -12.80 2.89 15.03
N VAL A 37 -12.78 3.30 13.76
CA VAL A 37 -13.98 3.89 13.13
C VAL A 37 -15.02 2.80 12.94
N PRO A 38 -16.22 2.95 13.54
CA PRO A 38 -17.29 1.98 13.39
C PRO A 38 -17.64 1.72 11.91
N PRO A 39 -18.06 0.51 11.52
CA PRO A 39 -18.37 0.17 10.13
C PRO A 39 -19.37 1.13 9.45
N TRP A 40 -20.37 1.61 10.19
CA TRP A 40 -21.33 2.60 9.67
C TRP A 40 -20.68 3.96 9.37
N ARG A 41 -19.74 4.41 10.22
CA ARG A 41 -18.97 5.64 9.95
C ARG A 41 -18.00 5.46 8.79
N ARG A 42 -17.44 4.26 8.59
CA ARG A 42 -16.62 3.95 7.40
C ARG A 42 -17.46 4.08 6.13
N THR A 43 -18.68 3.56 6.15
CA THR A 43 -19.62 3.66 5.03
C THR A 43 -19.99 5.12 4.75
N TYR A 44 -20.33 5.89 5.79
CA TYR A 44 -20.60 7.33 5.65
C TYR A 44 -19.42 8.10 5.07
N ARG A 45 -18.19 7.86 5.55
CA ARG A 45 -16.99 8.55 5.05
C ARG A 45 -16.61 8.16 3.62
N ARG A 46 -17.09 7.03 3.09
CA ARG A 46 -16.99 6.71 1.66
C ARG A 46 -17.94 7.53 0.80
N LEU A 47 -18.99 8.10 1.38
CA LEU A 47 -19.95 8.98 0.72
C LEU A 47 -19.58 10.45 0.92
N VAL A 48 -19.03 10.80 2.09
CA VAL A 48 -18.56 12.16 2.43
C VAL A 48 -17.09 12.09 2.88
N PRO A 49 -16.14 12.04 1.93
CA PRO A 49 -14.72 11.86 2.24
C PRO A 49 -14.10 13.10 2.88
N SER A 50 -13.22 12.88 3.87
CA SER A 50 -12.36 13.94 4.41
C SER A 50 -11.15 14.09 3.51
N ARG A 51 -10.95 15.28 2.93
CA ARG A 51 -9.77 15.62 2.10
C ARG A 51 -8.66 16.33 2.88
N GLY A 52 -8.92 16.72 4.12
CA GLY A 52 -7.94 17.35 5.01
C GLY A 52 -7.25 16.35 5.92
N GLY A 53 -6.01 16.68 6.31
CA GLY A 53 -5.25 15.92 7.28
C GLY A 53 -5.69 16.16 8.71
N ARG A 54 -5.57 15.15 9.57
CA ARG A 54 -5.64 15.30 11.03
C ARG A 54 -4.23 15.44 11.59
N GLY A 55 -4.01 16.37 12.51
CA GLY A 55 -2.73 16.57 13.19
C GLY A 55 -2.33 15.47 14.19
N CYS A 56 -2.94 14.27 14.14
CA CYS A 56 -2.67 13.21 15.11
C CYS A 56 -1.42 12.37 14.80
N CYS A 57 -1.01 12.29 13.53
CA CYS A 57 0.28 11.72 13.11
C CYS A 57 0.56 12.10 11.65
N TRP A 58 1.81 11.90 11.19
CA TRP A 58 2.20 12.17 9.81
C TRP A 58 1.32 11.44 8.79
N TYR A 59 0.94 10.17 9.06
CA TYR A 59 0.06 9.41 8.16
C TYR A 59 -1.33 10.01 8.02
N HIS A 60 -1.84 10.75 9.00
CA HIS A 60 -3.11 11.46 8.84
C HIS A 60 -2.93 12.85 8.24
N GLY A 61 -1.73 13.27 7.83
CA GLY A 61 -1.40 14.65 7.48
C GLY A 61 -2.01 15.22 6.20
N GLY A 62 -2.60 14.41 5.30
CA GLY A 62 -3.10 14.94 4.02
C GLY A 62 -4.10 14.07 3.26
N ASP A 63 -4.26 14.41 1.98
CA ASP A 63 -5.30 13.85 1.10
C ASP A 63 -4.90 12.50 0.50
N TRP A 64 -5.21 11.42 1.22
CA TRP A 64 -5.02 10.07 0.71
C TRP A 64 -5.86 9.73 -0.52
N HIS A 65 -6.96 10.42 -0.81
CA HIS A 65 -7.73 10.14 -2.03
C HIS A 65 -6.92 10.54 -3.27
N ARG A 66 -6.32 11.73 -3.23
CA ARG A 66 -5.45 12.19 -4.32
C ARG A 66 -4.23 11.29 -4.47
N VAL A 67 -3.54 10.97 -3.36
CA VAL A 67 -2.36 10.10 -3.40
C VAL A 67 -2.69 8.72 -3.98
N ASN A 68 -3.77 8.07 -3.54
CA ASN A 68 -4.16 6.76 -4.05
C ASN A 68 -4.64 6.81 -5.51
N ALA A 69 -5.39 7.84 -5.90
CA ALA A 69 -5.84 7.99 -7.28
C ALA A 69 -4.65 8.18 -8.23
N THR A 70 -3.68 9.02 -7.86
CA THR A 70 -2.45 9.22 -8.62
C THR A 70 -1.62 7.94 -8.68
N ALA A 71 -1.37 7.28 -7.55
CA ALA A 71 -0.60 6.04 -7.52
C ALA A 71 -1.23 4.94 -8.40
N ILE A 72 -2.54 4.72 -8.30
CA ILE A 72 -3.25 3.72 -9.11
C ILE A 72 -3.12 4.01 -10.61
N ARG A 73 -3.30 5.27 -11.01
CA ARG A 73 -3.17 5.67 -12.42
C ARG A 73 -1.75 5.48 -12.92
N LEU A 74 -0.75 5.95 -12.17
CA LEU A 74 0.64 5.88 -12.57
C LEU A 74 1.17 4.44 -12.58
N VAL A 75 0.76 3.58 -11.64
CA VAL A 75 1.11 2.15 -11.67
C VAL A 75 0.54 1.49 -12.93
N ALA A 76 -0.70 1.80 -13.31
CA ALA A 76 -1.28 1.27 -14.54
C ALA A 76 -0.52 1.75 -15.79
N GLN A 77 -0.08 3.02 -15.81
CA GLN A 77 0.74 3.57 -16.89
C GLN A 77 2.13 2.92 -16.95
N ALA A 78 2.77 2.71 -15.80
CA ALA A 78 4.08 2.05 -15.71
C ALA A 78 4.00 0.61 -16.24
N HIS A 79 2.97 -0.15 -15.85
CA HIS A 79 2.74 -1.49 -16.40
C HIS A 79 2.48 -1.47 -17.90
N ALA A 80 1.68 -0.51 -18.40
CA ALA A 80 1.44 -0.35 -19.84
C ALA A 80 2.71 0.00 -20.63
N ALA A 81 3.69 0.65 -19.98
CA ALA A 81 5.02 0.93 -20.52
C ALA A 81 6.02 -0.23 -20.35
N GLY A 82 5.61 -1.35 -19.77
CA GLY A 82 6.45 -2.54 -19.57
C GLY A 82 7.33 -2.50 -18.32
N ALA A 83 7.16 -1.54 -17.41
CA ALA A 83 7.87 -1.55 -16.13
C ALA A 83 7.39 -2.73 -15.26
N THR A 84 8.33 -3.38 -14.58
CA THR A 84 8.05 -4.54 -13.71
C THR A 84 8.85 -4.45 -12.42
N GLY A 85 8.49 -5.23 -11.40
CA GLY A 85 9.26 -5.29 -10.16
C GLY A 85 9.33 -3.94 -9.45
N LEU A 86 10.53 -3.63 -8.94
CA LEU A 86 10.82 -2.38 -8.23
C LEU A 86 10.84 -1.15 -9.16
N ASP A 87 11.11 -1.35 -10.46
CA ASP A 87 11.14 -0.25 -11.45
C ASP A 87 9.80 0.47 -11.56
N VAL A 88 8.69 -0.22 -11.25
CA VAL A 88 7.36 0.40 -11.21
C VAL A 88 7.32 1.51 -10.16
N GLY A 89 7.92 1.29 -8.98
CA GLY A 89 7.95 2.28 -7.91
C GLY A 89 8.68 3.55 -8.34
N ASP A 90 9.87 3.40 -8.91
CA ASP A 90 10.70 4.51 -9.38
C ASP A 90 10.04 5.27 -10.52
N HIS A 91 9.45 4.56 -11.49
CA HIS A 91 8.72 5.18 -12.59
C HIS A 91 7.55 6.03 -12.09
N VAL A 92 6.79 5.50 -11.12
CA VAL A 92 5.64 6.20 -10.55
C VAL A 92 6.07 7.43 -9.75
N VAL A 93 7.14 7.34 -8.96
CA VAL A 93 7.66 8.50 -8.21
C VAL A 93 8.16 9.58 -9.16
N ALA A 94 8.91 9.22 -10.20
CA ALA A 94 9.39 10.16 -11.20
C ALA A 94 8.22 10.85 -11.94
N ALA A 95 7.22 10.09 -12.37
CA ALA A 95 6.04 10.63 -13.03
C ALA A 95 5.22 11.53 -12.09
N ALA A 96 5.04 11.16 -10.83
CA ALA A 96 4.35 11.97 -9.83
C ALA A 96 5.05 13.33 -9.61
N ARG A 97 6.39 13.33 -9.53
CA ARG A 97 7.19 14.57 -9.43
C ARG A 97 7.01 15.44 -10.67
N ALA A 98 7.04 14.85 -11.86
CA ALA A 98 6.82 15.57 -13.12
C ALA A 98 5.41 16.19 -13.21
N GLU A 99 4.40 15.57 -12.60
CA GLU A 99 3.04 16.11 -12.46
C GLU A 99 2.91 17.15 -11.33
N GLY A 100 4.00 17.50 -10.65
CA GLY A 100 4.05 18.53 -9.62
C GLY A 100 3.60 18.07 -8.23
N LEU A 101 3.52 16.76 -7.95
CA LEU A 101 3.37 16.30 -6.57
C LEU A 101 4.63 16.66 -5.78
N SER A 102 4.42 17.23 -4.60
CA SER A 102 5.49 17.66 -3.70
C SER A 102 5.06 17.58 -2.24
N GLY A 103 6.03 17.78 -1.33
CA GLY A 103 5.83 17.73 0.12
C GLY A 103 5.14 16.44 0.56
N TRP A 104 4.18 16.57 1.47
CA TRP A 104 3.47 15.42 2.05
C TRP A 104 2.86 14.47 1.00
N GLN A 105 2.34 14.98 -0.12
CA GLN A 105 1.70 14.12 -1.13
C GLN A 105 2.70 13.21 -1.83
N LEU A 106 3.90 13.74 -2.11
CA LEU A 106 4.97 12.98 -2.73
C LEU A 106 5.54 11.95 -1.76
N GLU A 107 5.84 12.38 -0.53
CA GLU A 107 6.34 11.48 0.53
C GLU A 107 5.31 10.36 0.85
N ALA A 108 4.01 10.68 0.87
CA ALA A 108 2.94 9.71 1.06
C ALA A 108 2.86 8.71 -0.11
N LEU A 109 3.07 9.16 -1.35
CA LEU A 109 3.13 8.30 -2.52
C LEU A 109 4.38 7.39 -2.50
N GLU A 110 5.55 7.93 -2.18
CA GLU A 110 6.80 7.17 -2.02
C GLU A 110 6.64 6.10 -0.92
N SER A 111 5.96 6.44 0.18
CA SER A 111 5.65 5.48 1.24
C SER A 111 4.74 4.34 0.80
N LEU A 112 3.96 4.47 -0.27
CA LEU A 112 3.10 3.39 -0.76
C LEU A 112 3.82 2.40 -1.66
N LEU A 113 4.89 2.83 -2.33
CA LEU A 113 5.50 2.10 -3.42
C LEU A 113 6.93 1.69 -3.12
N VAL A 114 7.76 2.60 -2.62
CA VAL A 114 9.21 2.42 -2.59
C VAL A 114 9.73 2.15 -1.18
N ILE A 115 9.35 2.98 -0.22
CA ILE A 115 10.00 2.97 1.10
C ILE A 115 9.49 1.80 1.95
N GLU A 116 8.17 1.74 2.10
CA GLU A 116 7.52 0.83 3.03
C GLU A 116 6.17 0.43 2.42
N PRO A 117 6.04 -0.38 1.35
CA PRO A 117 4.71 -0.63 0.77
C PRO A 117 3.72 -1.27 1.77
N VAL A 118 2.41 -1.16 1.52
CA VAL A 118 1.44 -1.96 2.30
C VAL A 118 1.68 -3.42 1.94
N ARG A 119 1.97 -4.27 2.93
CA ARG A 119 2.27 -5.70 2.74
C ARG A 119 1.39 -6.54 3.63
N ILE A 120 0.76 -7.54 3.01
CA ILE A 120 -0.09 -8.53 3.68
C ILE A 120 0.59 -9.88 3.52
N GLU A 121 0.91 -10.53 4.63
CA GLU A 121 1.33 -11.92 4.63
C GLU A 121 0.11 -12.84 4.66
N LEU A 122 0.26 -13.98 4.00
CA LEU A 122 -0.72 -15.06 3.99
C LEU A 122 -0.16 -16.17 4.88
N GLY A 123 -0.97 -16.65 5.84
CA GLY A 123 -0.74 -17.90 6.53
C GLY A 123 -1.23 -19.09 5.70
N GLY A 124 -1.20 -20.28 6.31
CA GLY A 124 -1.63 -21.52 5.65
C GLY A 124 -3.13 -21.56 5.27
N ASP A 125 -3.96 -20.67 5.84
CA ASP A 125 -5.36 -20.46 5.47
C ASP A 125 -5.55 -19.07 4.83
N PRO A 126 -6.31 -18.91 3.73
CA PRO A 126 -6.71 -17.60 3.19
C PRO A 126 -7.38 -16.63 4.19
N ALA A 127 -7.95 -17.14 5.29
CA ALA A 127 -8.48 -16.35 6.40
C ALA A 127 -7.36 -15.79 7.31
N ASP A 128 -6.21 -16.46 7.37
CA ASP A 128 -5.05 -16.10 8.17
C ASP A 128 -4.20 -15.08 7.43
N ARG A 129 -4.67 -13.84 7.38
CA ARG A 129 -3.94 -12.74 6.74
C ARG A 129 -3.62 -11.66 7.75
N TRP A 130 -2.35 -11.30 7.86
CA TRP A 130 -1.91 -10.22 8.73
C TRP A 130 -1.10 -9.18 7.96
N TYR A 131 -1.09 -7.97 8.49
CA TYR A 131 -0.17 -6.95 7.99
C TYR A 131 1.23 -7.32 8.45
N ASP A 132 2.16 -7.42 7.52
CA ASP A 132 3.57 -7.27 7.81
C ASP A 132 3.90 -5.76 7.86
N ASN A 133 3.34 -4.96 6.94
CA ASN A 133 3.53 -3.52 6.89
C ASN A 133 2.26 -2.74 6.46
N GLY A 134 2.19 -1.47 6.84
CA GLY A 134 1.17 -0.52 6.33
C GLY A 134 -0.06 -0.33 7.20
N ARG A 135 -0.08 -0.88 8.42
CA ARG A 135 -1.18 -0.75 9.38
C ARG A 135 -1.63 0.70 9.57
N HIS A 136 -0.69 1.63 9.79
CA HIS A 136 -0.99 3.06 9.99
C HIS A 136 -1.59 3.73 8.75
N ARG A 137 -1.01 3.46 7.57
CA ARG A 137 -1.48 4.02 6.30
C ARG A 137 -2.88 3.53 5.98
N VAL A 138 -3.12 2.23 6.12
CA VAL A 138 -4.45 1.66 5.90
C VAL A 138 -5.46 2.22 6.89
N THR A 139 -5.10 2.38 8.17
CA THR A 139 -5.98 3.06 9.13
C THR A 139 -6.29 4.49 8.70
N ALA A 140 -5.29 5.29 8.31
CA ALA A 140 -5.50 6.67 7.85
C ALA A 140 -6.38 6.75 6.60
N MET A 141 -6.19 5.84 5.64
CA MET A 141 -7.00 5.74 4.42
C MET A 141 -8.45 5.33 4.70
N LEU A 142 -8.66 4.33 5.56
CA LEU A 142 -9.99 3.93 6.02
C LEU A 142 -10.70 5.09 6.73
N ASP A 143 -9.94 5.83 7.54
CA ASP A 143 -10.41 7.02 8.24
C ASP A 143 -10.79 8.15 7.28
N ALA A 144 -10.04 8.33 6.20
CA ALA A 144 -10.32 9.30 5.15
C ALA A 144 -11.45 8.86 4.20
N GLY A 145 -11.85 7.59 4.23
CA GLY A 145 -12.90 7.02 3.37
C GLY A 145 -12.40 6.56 2.00
N VAL A 146 -11.10 6.35 1.83
CA VAL A 146 -10.51 5.80 0.61
C VAL A 146 -11.07 4.39 0.37
N ARG A 147 -11.27 4.04 -0.91
CA ARG A 147 -11.89 2.77 -1.31
C ARG A 147 -10.90 1.70 -1.75
N ARG A 148 -9.83 2.12 -2.43
CA ARG A 148 -8.82 1.25 -3.05
C ARG A 148 -7.44 1.84 -2.78
N THR A 149 -6.46 0.97 -2.58
CA THR A 149 -5.05 1.31 -2.40
C THR A 149 -4.17 0.37 -3.21
N ILE A 150 -2.88 0.67 -3.28
CA ILE A 150 -1.86 -0.24 -3.79
C ILE A 150 -1.30 -1.08 -2.62
N VAL A 151 -1.15 -2.38 -2.87
CA VAL A 151 -0.48 -3.33 -1.98
C VAL A 151 0.72 -3.90 -2.73
N GLY A 152 1.88 -3.89 -2.09
CA GLY A 152 3.07 -4.56 -2.59
C GLY A 152 2.96 -6.05 -2.30
N ARG A 153 3.23 -6.89 -3.31
CA ARG A 153 3.32 -8.34 -3.19
C ARG A 153 4.71 -8.78 -3.56
N LEU A 154 5.30 -9.58 -2.68
CA LEU A 154 6.51 -10.32 -2.95
C LEU A 154 6.12 -11.77 -3.26
N GLU A 155 6.57 -12.26 -4.40
CA GLU A 155 6.50 -13.67 -4.77
C GLU A 155 7.92 -14.21 -4.84
N LEU A 156 8.18 -15.30 -4.12
CA LEU A 156 9.46 -16.01 -4.18
C LEU A 156 9.37 -17.07 -5.28
N LEU A 157 10.34 -17.10 -6.17
CA LEU A 157 10.37 -18.01 -7.30
C LEU A 157 11.55 -18.95 -7.22
N ASP A 158 11.35 -20.17 -7.71
CA ASP A 158 12.39 -21.15 -7.90
C ASP A 158 13.35 -20.64 -9.01
N PRO A 159 14.66 -20.52 -8.75
CA PRO A 159 15.60 -20.00 -9.74
C PRO A 159 15.74 -20.88 -10.99
N ALA A 160 15.50 -22.18 -10.88
CA ALA A 160 15.63 -23.13 -11.98
C ALA A 160 14.38 -23.17 -12.87
N THR A 161 13.19 -22.97 -12.31
CA THR A 161 11.93 -23.09 -13.06
C THR A 161 11.20 -21.77 -13.29
N GLY A 162 11.55 -20.72 -12.54
CA GLY A 162 10.85 -19.43 -12.53
C GLY A 162 9.43 -19.48 -11.97
N GLN A 163 9.03 -20.63 -11.41
CA GLN A 163 7.71 -20.85 -10.82
C GLN A 163 7.68 -20.38 -9.36
N PRO A 164 6.51 -19.99 -8.83
CA PRO A 164 6.37 -19.63 -7.43
C PRO A 164 6.74 -20.80 -6.51
N LEU A 165 7.66 -20.53 -5.57
CA LEU A 165 7.90 -21.34 -4.38
C LEU A 165 6.66 -21.13 -3.51
N ARG A 166 5.69 -22.06 -3.60
CA ARG A 166 4.35 -22.01 -2.97
C ARG A 166 4.24 -21.06 -1.77
N ASN A 167 3.28 -20.12 -1.84
CA ASN A 167 2.71 -19.46 -0.65
C ASN A 167 1.89 -20.47 0.16
#